data_AF-A0A0G1XA02-F1
#
_entry.id   AF-A0A0G1XA02-F1
#
_cell.length_a   1.000
_cell.length_b   1.000
_cell.length_c   1.000
_cell.angle_alpha   90.00
_cell.angle_beta   90.00
_cell.angle_gamma   90.00
#
_symmetry.space_group_name_H-M   'P 1'
#
loop_
_entity.id
_entity.type
_entity.pdbx_description
1 polymer ?
#
loop_
_entity_poly.entity_id
_entity_poly.type
_entity_poly.pdbx_seq_one_letter_code
_entity_poly.pdbx_strand_id
1 'polypeptide(L)'
;EDPLFHLCADTGNRTPTSSLARTRSTTKPYPRVNALDYTEDEHPSNFSCAPARIRTWNSSSEDCRDIRFTTRANIRMIRARSHKYNARVTIAQMNVSLIVPQEVKNLSQTLKKAGFGAYLVGGCVRDLLIEREPKDWDITTNATPEEIQKLFKETFYENKYGTVGVVTESADPRLKVIEITPYRIEGKYSNRRHPDEVHFSDKLSNDLKRRDFTINAIAYDVEDDTFVDEHGGREDLARKIIKTVGVPHERFEEDALRMLRAVRISAELDFAIDTQTAAGIATHATLLKQISQERIRDELIRILLSPRPMQALYVAQKLGILSSVIPELMAAIGIDQNQAHSYDVFEHSLRALQHAADKNWSLEIRLAALLHDIGKPATRLWSDDKKDWTFHGHEVVGAKIARKILNDLRFPKETIDTVIKLIRWHMFFSDPDKVTLSAVRRVITNVGTEHIKDLLNMRICDRVGTGRPKEQPFRLRKYMSMVDEALRDPVSVAMLKIGGSHIIEVGLEKAGPRIGWILHALLEEVLDEPQKNTSDYLEKRTQEMSKLNDEELKKLGEAGKDRKAEEDEAAIRGLREKHHVS
;
A
#
# COMPACT_ATOMS: atom_id res chain seq x y z
N GLU A 1 36.00 -38.05 4.13
CA GLU A 1 35.29 -39.07 4.92
C GLU A 1 33.90 -39.23 4.32
N ASP A 2 33.81 -40.20 3.44
CA ASP A 2 32.57 -40.91 3.08
C ASP A 2 32.17 -41.79 4.30
N PRO A 3 30.94 -42.33 4.44
CA PRO A 3 30.56 -43.45 3.55
C PRO A 3 29.05 -43.84 3.38
N LEU A 4 28.85 -44.68 2.34
CA LEU A 4 27.93 -45.83 2.16
C LEU A 4 26.47 -45.58 1.69
N PHE A 5 26.08 -45.90 0.44
CA PHE A 5 25.84 -47.22 -0.23
C PHE A 5 24.45 -47.83 0.03
N HIS A 6 23.60 -48.00 -1.01
CA HIS A 6 23.43 -49.22 -1.83
C HIS A 6 22.01 -49.41 -2.46
N LEU A 7 22.03 -49.88 -3.74
CA LEU A 7 21.18 -50.90 -4.41
C LEU A 7 19.83 -50.55 -5.09
N CYS A 8 19.92 -50.46 -6.43
CA CYS A 8 19.31 -51.27 -7.50
C CYS A 8 17.84 -51.72 -7.50
N ALA A 9 17.14 -51.43 -8.61
CA ALA A 9 16.49 -52.37 -9.57
C ALA A 9 15.65 -51.50 -10.56
N ASP A 10 15.96 -51.32 -11.85
CA ASP A 10 16.18 -52.20 -13.01
C ASP A 10 14.91 -52.51 -13.84
N THR A 11 15.12 -52.52 -15.16
CA THR A 11 14.25 -52.92 -16.30
C THR A 11 13.24 -51.86 -16.78
N GLY A 12 13.22 -51.37 -18.02
CA GLY A 12 13.87 -51.77 -19.27
C GLY A 12 12.81 -52.15 -20.32
N ASN A 13 12.59 -51.33 -21.35
CA ASN A 13 12.35 -51.82 -22.72
C ASN A 13 12.29 -50.72 -23.80
N ARG A 14 13.26 -50.83 -24.72
CA ARG A 14 13.16 -50.84 -26.20
C ARG A 14 12.56 -49.65 -26.97
N THR A 15 13.48 -49.08 -27.75
CA THR A 15 13.42 -48.27 -28.98
C THR A 15 12.72 -48.99 -30.16
N PRO A 16 12.83 -48.52 -31.43
CA PRO A 16 12.39 -47.25 -32.05
C PRO A 16 11.61 -47.51 -33.38
N THR A 17 11.05 -46.50 -34.06
CA THR A 17 11.00 -46.47 -35.55
C THR A 17 10.66 -45.09 -36.12
N SER A 18 11.21 -44.88 -37.31
CA SER A 18 11.38 -43.69 -38.14
C SER A 18 10.22 -43.35 -39.10
N SER A 19 10.08 -42.08 -39.48
CA SER A 19 9.97 -41.57 -40.88
C SER A 19 9.70 -40.05 -40.85
N LEU A 20 10.61 -39.16 -41.26
CA LEU A 20 10.95 -38.69 -42.62
C LEU A 20 9.79 -38.06 -43.44
N ALA A 21 9.76 -36.72 -43.50
CA ALA A 21 9.64 -35.85 -44.70
C ALA A 21 9.50 -34.37 -44.25
N ARG A 22 10.49 -33.46 -44.45
CA ARG A 22 10.71 -32.57 -45.62
C ARG A 22 9.43 -31.88 -46.13
N THR A 23 9.30 -30.57 -46.42
CA THR A 23 10.14 -29.35 -46.45
C THR A 23 9.26 -28.18 -46.94
N ARG A 24 9.66 -26.92 -46.63
CA ARG A 24 9.41 -25.62 -47.34
C ARG A 24 8.02 -24.97 -47.18
N SER A 25 7.94 -23.76 -46.61
CA SER A 25 8.24 -22.42 -47.19
C SER A 25 7.29 -22.02 -48.32
N THR A 26 6.49 -20.96 -48.10
CA THR A 26 6.33 -19.80 -49.01
C THR A 26 5.32 -18.77 -48.46
N THR A 27 5.50 -17.54 -48.90
CA THR A 27 4.94 -16.26 -48.48
C THR A 27 3.80 -15.77 -49.39
N LYS A 28 2.78 -15.11 -48.77
CA LYS A 28 1.83 -14.07 -49.32
C LYS A 28 0.92 -14.51 -50.51
N PRO A 29 -0.11 -13.74 -50.99
CA PRO A 29 -0.51 -12.34 -50.72
C PRO A 29 -2.05 -12.07 -50.53
N TYR A 30 -2.40 -10.79 -50.32
CA TYR A 30 -3.74 -10.16 -50.42
C TYR A 30 -4.42 -10.33 -51.80
N PRO A 31 -5.75 -10.07 -51.88
CA PRO A 31 -6.35 -9.51 -53.09
C PRO A 31 -7.09 -8.17 -52.88
N ARG A 32 -6.81 -7.20 -53.78
CA ARG A 32 -7.79 -6.28 -54.40
C ARG A 32 -8.42 -7.05 -55.60
N VAL A 33 -9.53 -6.70 -56.25
CA VAL A 33 -9.83 -5.44 -56.99
C VAL A 33 -11.29 -5.41 -57.52
N ASN A 34 -11.78 -4.18 -57.77
CA ASN A 34 -12.73 -3.65 -58.81
C ASN A 34 -14.22 -4.08 -58.80
N ALA A 35 -15.22 -3.19 -58.81
CA ALA A 35 -15.57 -1.94 -59.57
C ALA A 35 -16.31 -2.21 -60.89
N LEU A 36 -17.48 -1.55 -61.05
CA LEU A 36 -18.34 -1.22 -62.22
C LEU A 36 -19.78 -0.93 -61.66
N ASP A 37 -20.66 -0.01 -62.05
CA ASP A 37 -20.66 1.21 -62.89
C ASP A 37 -22.05 1.93 -62.72
N TYR A 38 -22.07 3.27 -62.79
CA TYR A 38 -23.10 4.29 -63.19
C TYR A 38 -24.62 4.15 -62.85
N THR A 39 -25.34 5.19 -62.37
CA THR A 39 -25.71 6.50 -63.02
C THR A 39 -26.17 7.51 -61.94
N GLU A 40 -25.64 8.75 -61.91
CA GLU A 40 -26.27 10.06 -62.30
C GLU A 40 -27.66 10.30 -61.65
N ASP A 41 -27.89 11.31 -60.79
CA ASP A 41 -27.82 12.75 -61.11
C ASP A 41 -27.90 13.69 -59.86
N GLU A 42 -27.42 14.92 -60.07
CA GLU A 42 -27.65 16.18 -59.33
C GLU A 42 -26.91 16.53 -58.02
N HIS A 43 -25.74 17.16 -58.21
CA HIS A 43 -25.13 18.23 -57.38
C HIS A 43 -25.75 19.60 -57.76
N PRO A 44 -25.70 20.68 -56.94
CA PRO A 44 -24.46 21.27 -56.40
C PRO A 44 -24.61 21.76 -54.94
N SER A 45 -23.56 21.98 -54.14
CA SER A 45 -22.48 22.91 -54.45
C SER A 45 -21.27 22.74 -53.53
N ASN A 46 -20.12 22.53 -54.20
CA ASN A 46 -18.83 23.21 -54.06
C ASN A 46 -18.01 23.05 -52.77
N PHE A 47 -16.96 22.20 -52.80
CA PHE A 47 -15.56 22.46 -53.24
C PHE A 47 -14.72 23.11 -52.12
N SER A 48 -13.49 22.70 -51.76
CA SER A 48 -12.50 21.75 -52.34
C SER A 48 -11.42 21.41 -51.26
N CYS A 49 -11.05 20.12 -51.08
CA CYS A 49 -9.74 19.47 -51.36
C CYS A 49 -8.48 20.38 -51.24
N ALA A 50 -7.42 20.11 -50.44
CA ALA A 50 -6.46 18.97 -50.29
C ALA A 50 -5.01 19.58 -50.37
N PRO A 51 -3.86 18.87 -50.24
CA PRO A 51 -3.39 17.80 -49.34
C PRO A 51 -1.95 18.02 -48.75
N ALA A 52 -1.47 17.06 -47.94
CA ALA A 52 -0.08 16.63 -47.70
C ALA A 52 0.91 17.48 -46.84
N ARG A 53 1.53 16.84 -45.82
CA ARG A 53 2.99 16.54 -45.72
C ARG A 53 3.43 16.20 -44.28
N ILE A 54 4.34 15.22 -44.21
CA ILE A 54 5.20 14.91 -43.06
C ILE A 54 6.05 16.13 -42.70
N ARG A 55 6.08 16.56 -41.42
CA ARG A 55 7.18 17.33 -40.81
C ARG A 55 7.17 17.26 -39.27
N THR A 56 8.33 16.86 -38.76
CA THR A 56 8.96 17.10 -37.45
C THR A 56 8.31 18.16 -36.55
N TRP A 57 8.06 17.84 -35.28
CA TRP A 57 7.70 18.82 -34.25
C TRP A 57 8.88 19.12 -33.33
N ASN A 58 9.48 20.28 -33.59
CA ASN A 58 10.25 21.06 -32.63
C ASN A 58 9.29 21.97 -31.84
N SER A 59 9.69 22.28 -30.62
CA SER A 59 9.10 23.21 -29.66
C SER A 59 8.43 24.46 -30.24
N SER A 60 7.15 24.68 -29.91
CA SER A 60 6.64 26.00 -29.53
C SER A 60 5.31 25.88 -28.81
N SER A 61 5.18 26.71 -27.79
CA SER A 61 4.00 26.93 -26.95
C SER A 61 2.88 27.57 -27.77
N GLU A 62 1.79 26.84 -28.00
CA GLU A 62 0.42 27.36 -28.24
C GLU A 62 -0.45 26.22 -28.78
N ASP A 63 -0.96 25.36 -27.89
CA ASP A 63 -2.19 24.57 -28.14
C ASP A 63 -2.64 23.91 -26.83
N CYS A 64 -3.23 24.72 -25.96
CA CYS A 64 -3.94 24.29 -24.76
C CYS A 64 -5.09 25.27 -24.51
N ARG A 65 -6.07 25.28 -25.42
CA ARG A 65 -7.38 25.90 -25.20
C ARG A 65 -8.46 25.00 -25.77
N ASP A 66 -8.74 23.91 -25.06
CA ASP A 66 -10.08 23.37 -24.91
C ASP A 66 -10.08 22.21 -23.91
N ILE A 67 -10.26 22.56 -22.63
CA ILE A 67 -10.97 21.79 -21.59
C ILE A 67 -11.38 22.85 -20.56
N ARG A 68 -12.62 23.33 -20.65
CA ARG A 68 -13.24 24.17 -19.62
C ARG A 68 -13.98 23.26 -18.64
N PHE A 69 -13.36 22.94 -17.51
CA PHE A 69 -14.07 22.52 -16.30
C PHE A 69 -13.80 23.49 -15.15
N THR A 70 -14.89 23.78 -14.45
CA THR A 70 -15.14 24.87 -13.51
C THR A 70 -14.15 24.94 -12.34
N THR A 71 -13.22 25.91 -12.39
CA THR A 71 -12.27 26.22 -11.31
C THR A 71 -12.34 27.70 -10.91
N ARG A 72 -13.53 28.18 -10.51
CA ARG A 72 -13.66 29.54 -9.93
C ARG A 72 -13.39 29.61 -8.42
N ALA A 73 -13.42 28.50 -7.69
CA ALA A 73 -13.15 28.48 -6.23
C ALA A 73 -11.66 28.26 -5.90
N ASN A 74 -10.94 27.42 -6.65
CA ASN A 74 -9.55 27.06 -6.33
C ASN A 74 -8.49 28.06 -6.87
N ILE A 75 -8.80 28.84 -7.91
CA ILE A 75 -7.87 29.84 -8.47
C ILE A 75 -7.80 31.11 -7.59
N ARG A 76 -8.84 31.41 -6.79
CA ARG A 76 -8.82 32.52 -5.84
C ARG A 76 -7.90 32.24 -4.63
N MET A 77 -7.70 30.97 -4.27
CA MET A 77 -6.78 30.58 -3.19
C MET A 77 -5.30 30.59 -3.63
N ILE A 78 -5.03 30.38 -4.94
CA ILE A 78 -3.67 30.35 -5.49
C ILE A 78 -3.20 31.74 -5.96
N ARG A 79 -4.08 32.59 -6.50
CA ARG A 79 -3.71 33.95 -6.96
C ARG A 79 -3.66 35.02 -5.85
N ALA A 80 -4.26 34.78 -4.68
CA ALA A 80 -4.17 35.72 -3.55
C ALA A 80 -2.86 35.61 -2.75
N ARG A 81 -1.98 34.65 -3.07
CA ARG A 81 -0.69 34.45 -2.36
C ARG A 81 0.56 34.76 -3.19
N SER A 82 0.45 35.13 -4.47
CA SER A 82 1.61 35.35 -5.34
C SER A 82 2.10 36.81 -5.43
N HIS A 83 1.47 37.75 -4.73
CA HIS A 83 1.86 39.17 -4.72
C HIS A 83 2.22 39.63 -3.30
N LYS A 84 3.29 39.05 -2.73
CA LYS A 84 4.08 39.58 -1.59
C LYS A 84 5.24 38.62 -1.26
N TYR A 85 6.07 38.28 -2.25
CA TYR A 85 7.36 37.64 -2.00
C TYR A 85 8.48 38.48 -2.63
N ASN A 86 8.61 39.70 -2.11
CA ASN A 86 9.86 40.45 -2.11
C ASN A 86 10.16 40.79 -0.65
N ALA A 87 10.44 39.76 0.14
CA ALA A 87 11.12 39.91 1.41
C ALA A 87 12.50 39.32 1.19
N ARG A 88 13.53 40.16 1.19
CA ARG A 88 14.90 39.74 1.46
C ARG A 88 14.86 39.01 2.80
N VAL A 89 14.81 37.68 2.78
CA VAL A 89 15.01 36.87 3.97
C VAL A 89 16.49 36.97 4.28
N THR A 90 16.85 37.92 5.14
CA THR A 90 18.16 37.92 5.76
C THR A 90 18.26 36.61 6.55
N ILE A 91 19.08 35.69 6.04
CA ILE A 91 19.45 34.43 6.69
C ILE A 91 20.26 34.81 7.92
N ALA A 92 19.59 35.14 9.00
CA ALA A 92 20.20 35.40 10.29
C ALA A 92 19.60 34.37 11.26
N GLN A 93 20.43 33.38 11.60
CA GLN A 93 20.37 32.56 12.81
C GLN A 93 18.95 32.27 13.30
N MET A 94 18.40 31.12 12.88
CA MET A 94 17.40 30.44 13.69
C MET A 94 18.08 30.08 15.03
N ASN A 95 18.01 30.99 16.02
CA ASN A 95 18.37 30.70 17.41
C ASN A 95 17.25 29.84 18.00
N VAL A 96 17.24 28.57 17.61
CA VAL A 96 16.35 27.56 18.21
C VAL A 96 17.12 26.99 19.40
N SER A 97 16.58 27.14 20.61
CA SER A 97 17.12 26.38 21.74
C SER A 97 16.74 24.92 21.51
N LEU A 98 17.70 24.12 21.03
CA LEU A 98 17.46 22.72 20.73
C LEU A 98 17.39 21.91 22.02
N ILE A 99 16.25 21.26 22.23
CA ILE A 99 16.05 20.36 23.37
C ILE A 99 16.64 19.00 23.01
N VAL A 100 17.90 18.80 23.38
CA VAL A 100 18.57 17.50 23.30
C VAL A 100 18.50 16.79 24.66
N PRO A 101 18.01 15.54 24.74
CA PRO A 101 17.95 14.74 25.95
C PRO A 101 19.32 14.55 26.61
N GLN A 102 19.33 14.36 27.92
CA GLN A 102 20.57 14.29 28.69
C GLN A 102 21.38 13.04 28.34
N GLU A 103 20.72 11.94 28.02
CA GLU A 103 21.34 10.69 27.60
C GLU A 103 22.18 10.91 26.33
N VAL A 104 21.60 11.57 25.33
CA VAL A 104 22.29 11.91 24.07
C VAL A 104 23.47 12.84 24.33
N LYS A 105 23.27 13.88 25.15
CA LYS A 105 24.35 14.80 25.59
C LYS A 105 25.51 14.04 26.25
N ASN A 106 25.20 13.12 27.15
CA ASN A 106 26.21 12.34 27.87
C ASN A 106 27.03 11.45 26.93
N LEU A 107 26.40 10.84 25.91
CA LEU A 107 27.10 10.04 24.91
C LEU A 107 28.03 10.92 24.05
N SER A 108 27.54 12.06 23.55
CA SER A 108 28.36 13.01 22.80
C SER A 108 29.55 13.53 23.61
N GLN A 109 29.35 13.87 24.88
CA GLN A 109 30.43 14.30 25.78
C GLN A 109 31.44 13.19 26.06
N THR A 110 30.99 11.94 26.19
CA THR A 110 31.90 10.79 26.39
C THR A 110 32.82 10.61 25.18
N LEU A 111 32.27 10.68 23.97
CA LEU A 111 33.06 10.62 22.73
C LEU A 111 34.07 11.78 22.63
N LYS A 112 33.63 13.02 22.90
CA LYS A 112 34.50 14.20 22.87
C LYS A 112 35.63 14.15 23.90
N LYS A 113 35.34 13.71 25.13
CA LYS A 113 36.36 13.51 26.19
C LYS A 113 37.39 12.44 25.82
N ALA A 114 37.00 11.46 25.01
CA ALA A 114 37.90 10.45 24.47
C ALA A 114 38.71 10.94 23.25
N GLY A 115 38.51 12.19 22.79
CA GLY A 115 39.25 12.80 21.69
C GLY A 115 38.60 12.63 20.31
N PHE A 116 37.37 12.13 20.24
CA PHE A 116 36.65 11.94 18.99
C PHE A 116 35.65 13.08 18.71
N GLY A 117 35.39 13.35 17.43
CA GLY A 117 34.27 14.20 17.04
C GLY A 117 32.93 13.52 17.34
N ALA A 118 31.92 14.28 17.71
CA ALA A 118 30.58 13.75 17.98
C ALA A 118 29.53 14.75 17.51
N TYR A 119 28.78 14.37 16.48
CA TYR A 119 27.73 15.21 15.89
C TYR A 119 26.43 14.44 15.80
N LEU A 120 25.32 15.08 16.17
CA LEU A 120 24.00 14.60 15.78
C LEU A 120 23.82 14.82 14.29
N VAL A 121 23.16 13.89 13.60
CA VAL A 121 22.96 13.91 12.14
C VAL A 121 21.64 13.28 11.73
N GLY A 122 21.20 13.52 10.49
CA GLY A 122 20.07 12.80 9.92
C GLY A 122 18.71 13.34 10.37
N GLY A 123 17.78 12.41 10.61
CA GLY A 123 16.39 12.74 10.92
C GLY A 123 16.23 13.51 12.22
N CYS A 124 17.06 13.23 13.23
CA CYS A 124 16.96 13.89 14.53
C CYS A 124 17.29 15.38 14.45
N VAL A 125 18.35 15.77 13.73
CA VAL A 125 18.72 17.19 13.54
C VAL A 125 17.66 17.93 12.75
N ARG A 126 17.15 17.30 11.68
CA ARG A 126 16.05 17.85 10.90
C ARG A 126 14.84 18.13 11.78
N ASP A 127 14.40 17.12 12.54
CA ASP A 127 13.18 17.19 13.33
C ASP A 127 13.34 18.26 14.44
N LEU A 128 14.50 18.30 15.09
CA LEU A 128 14.87 19.36 16.03
C LEU A 128 14.75 20.78 15.43
N LEU A 129 15.26 21.00 14.22
CA LEU A 129 15.22 22.29 13.53
C LEU A 129 13.82 22.74 13.11
N ILE A 130 12.87 21.81 12.97
CA ILE A 130 11.46 22.10 12.64
C ILE A 130 10.53 21.97 13.86
N GLU A 131 11.10 21.99 15.07
CA GLU A 131 10.38 21.89 16.34
C GLU A 131 9.52 20.62 16.46
N ARG A 132 10.01 19.54 15.86
CA ARG A 132 9.41 18.21 15.94
C ARG A 132 10.29 17.33 16.82
N GLU A 133 9.65 16.53 17.67
CA GLU A 133 10.37 15.58 18.51
C GLU A 133 10.94 14.42 17.66
N PRO A 134 12.26 14.15 17.73
CA PRO A 134 12.88 13.02 17.04
C PRO A 134 12.30 11.67 17.48
N LYS A 135 12.27 10.70 16.57
CA LYS A 135 11.84 9.32 16.85
C LYS A 135 13.01 8.40 17.24
N ASP A 136 14.18 8.75 16.75
CA ASP A 136 15.45 8.04 16.80
C ASP A 136 16.57 9.08 16.92
N TRP A 137 17.70 8.67 17.49
CA TRP A 137 18.85 9.53 17.71
C TRP A 137 20.11 8.91 17.12
N ASP A 138 20.67 9.62 16.15
CA ASP A 138 21.90 9.23 15.47
C ASP A 138 23.04 10.19 15.84
N ILE A 139 24.12 9.64 16.38
CA ILE A 139 25.40 10.33 16.55
C ILE A 139 26.37 9.80 15.50
N THR A 140 27.17 10.66 14.90
CA THR A 140 28.29 10.27 14.05
C THR A 140 29.61 10.77 14.60
N THR A 141 30.66 10.00 14.35
CA THR A 141 31.98 10.17 14.97
C THR A 141 33.09 9.68 14.05
N ASN A 142 34.33 10.13 14.24
CA ASN A 142 35.51 9.52 13.61
C ASN A 142 36.04 8.28 14.37
N ALA A 143 35.44 7.91 15.51
CA ALA A 143 35.79 6.68 16.21
C ALA A 143 35.40 5.42 15.40
N THR A 144 36.23 4.39 15.44
CA THR A 144 35.92 3.06 14.91
C THR A 144 34.91 2.32 15.80
N PRO A 145 34.19 1.31 15.28
CA PRO A 145 33.26 0.51 16.08
C PRO A 145 33.91 -0.05 17.35
N GLU A 146 35.14 -0.56 17.25
CA GLU A 146 35.88 -1.14 18.37
C GLU A 146 36.24 -0.10 19.43
N GLU A 147 36.52 1.15 19.03
CA GLU A 147 36.75 2.27 19.96
C GLU A 147 35.44 2.67 20.65
N ILE A 148 34.33 2.75 19.90
CA ILE A 148 33.01 3.07 20.46
C ILE A 148 32.62 2.02 21.51
N GLN A 149 32.77 0.72 21.20
CA GLN A 149 32.44 -0.36 22.13
C GLN A 149 33.28 -0.33 23.42
N LYS A 150 34.50 0.20 23.39
CA LYS A 150 35.33 0.36 24.60
C LYS A 150 34.85 1.51 25.49
N LEU A 151 34.15 2.50 24.93
CA LEU A 151 33.68 3.68 25.66
C LEU A 151 32.36 3.43 26.40
N PHE A 152 31.56 2.46 25.95
CA PHE A 152 30.20 2.24 26.47
C PHE A 152 30.01 0.80 26.95
N LYS A 153 29.36 0.64 28.11
CA LYS A 153 29.22 -0.66 28.79
C LYS A 153 28.32 -1.63 28.03
N GLU A 154 27.15 -1.15 27.58
CA GLU A 154 26.16 -1.96 26.89
C GLU A 154 26.03 -1.49 25.45
N THR A 155 26.65 -2.26 24.54
CA THR A 155 26.61 -2.00 23.11
C THR A 155 26.26 -3.26 22.34
N PHE A 156 25.59 -3.08 21.21
CA PHE A 156 25.46 -4.12 20.20
C PHE A 156 25.99 -3.61 18.86
N TYR A 157 26.66 -4.50 18.14
CA TYR A 157 27.26 -4.22 16.86
C TYR A 157 26.78 -5.29 15.88
N GLU A 158 26.08 -4.87 14.83
CA GLU A 158 25.62 -5.74 13.75
C GLU A 158 26.46 -5.48 12.51
N ASN A 159 27.52 -6.28 12.37
CA ASN A 159 28.82 -5.97 11.75
C ASN A 159 28.84 -5.83 10.21
N LYS A 160 27.97 -5.03 9.59
CA LYS A 160 28.04 -4.79 8.13
C LYS A 160 28.33 -3.36 7.72
N TYR A 161 28.06 -2.38 8.58
CA TYR A 161 28.08 -0.96 8.20
C TYR A 161 28.73 -0.03 9.24
N GLY A 162 29.27 -0.59 10.32
CA GLY A 162 29.99 0.16 11.36
C GLY A 162 29.11 0.77 12.46
N THR A 163 27.78 0.74 12.34
CA THR A 163 26.88 1.35 13.33
C THR A 163 26.83 0.54 14.63
N VAL A 164 27.13 1.19 15.75
CA VAL A 164 27.08 0.62 17.10
C VAL A 164 25.84 1.16 17.80
N GLY A 165 24.93 0.29 18.22
CA GLY A 165 23.81 0.66 19.06
C GLY A 165 24.23 0.70 20.53
N VAL A 166 24.12 1.85 21.18
CA VAL A 166 24.40 2.03 22.60
C VAL A 166 23.09 1.98 23.38
N VAL A 167 22.98 1.03 24.31
CA VAL A 167 21.79 0.89 25.16
C VAL A 167 21.89 1.87 26.33
N THR A 168 20.84 2.63 26.58
CA THR A 168 20.74 3.54 27.72
C THR A 168 19.74 3.01 28.75
N GLU A 169 19.86 3.49 29.99
CA GLU A 169 18.91 3.19 31.08
C GLU A 169 17.61 4.01 30.97
N SER A 170 17.38 4.71 29.85
CA SER A 170 16.21 5.57 29.69
C SER A 170 14.91 4.77 29.64
N ALA A 171 13.88 5.27 30.33
CA ALA A 171 12.53 4.72 30.27
C ALA A 171 11.82 5.07 28.95
N ASP A 172 12.30 6.07 28.22
CA ASP A 172 11.77 6.43 26.90
C ASP A 172 12.26 5.42 25.84
N PRO A 173 11.35 4.68 25.16
CA PRO A 173 11.72 3.74 24.12
C PRO A 173 12.59 4.32 23.00
N ARG A 174 12.50 5.62 22.73
CA ARG A 174 13.26 6.34 21.69
C ARG A 174 14.70 6.63 22.09
N LEU A 175 14.97 6.64 23.40
CA LEU A 175 16.28 6.88 23.98
C LEU A 175 16.94 5.59 24.45
N LYS A 176 16.17 4.51 24.55
CA LYS A 176 16.66 3.19 24.97
C LYS A 176 17.84 2.70 24.13
N VAL A 177 17.85 3.03 22.84
CA VAL A 177 18.96 2.73 21.94
C VAL A 177 19.30 4.01 21.18
N ILE A 178 20.56 4.42 21.25
CA ILE A 178 21.12 5.52 20.46
C ILE A 178 22.15 4.94 19.50
N GLU A 179 22.03 5.25 18.22
CA GLU A 179 22.93 4.74 17.19
C GLU A 179 24.16 5.64 17.05
N ILE A 180 25.36 5.06 17.16
CA ILE A 180 26.62 5.76 16.92
C ILE A 180 27.25 5.18 15.66
N THR A 181 27.36 6.00 14.62
CA THR A 181 27.85 5.58 13.31
C THR A 181 29.18 6.27 12.97
N PRO A 182 30.27 5.51 12.75
CA PRO A 182 31.53 6.05 12.26
C PRO A 182 31.38 6.78 10.92
N TYR A 183 32.15 7.85 10.69
CA TYR A 183 32.24 8.45 9.37
C TYR A 183 32.75 7.42 8.39
N ARG A 184 32.17 7.42 7.20
CA ARG A 184 32.54 6.45 6.17
C ARG A 184 32.42 7.01 4.77
N ILE A 185 33.25 6.47 3.89
CA ILE A 185 33.17 6.61 2.45
C ILE A 185 32.55 5.33 1.92
N GLU A 186 31.53 5.49 1.09
CA GLU A 186 30.83 4.39 0.45
C GLU A 186 31.47 4.14 -0.93
N GLY A 187 31.80 2.88 -1.21
CA GLY A 187 32.33 2.43 -2.49
C GLY A 187 31.27 2.35 -3.59
N LYS A 188 31.53 1.53 -4.62
CA LYS A 188 30.57 1.32 -5.72
C LYS A 188 29.32 0.59 -5.25
N TYR A 189 28.22 0.74 -5.98
CA TYR A 189 26.94 0.09 -5.68
C TYR A 189 26.60 -0.92 -6.79
N SER A 190 27.10 -2.15 -6.69
CA SER A 190 26.79 -3.18 -7.69
C SER A 190 25.30 -3.57 -7.72
N ASN A 191 24.64 -3.54 -6.56
CA ASN A 191 23.25 -3.97 -6.38
C ASN A 191 22.25 -2.80 -6.22
N ARG A 192 22.69 -1.56 -6.47
CA ARG A 192 21.88 -0.33 -6.33
C ARG A 192 21.18 -0.18 -4.98
N ARG A 193 21.82 -0.65 -3.91
CA ARG A 193 21.31 -0.61 -2.54
C ARG A 193 22.42 -0.37 -1.53
N HIS A 194 23.43 -1.24 -1.57
CA HIS A 194 24.52 -1.26 -0.61
C HIS A 194 25.82 -0.99 -1.34
N PRO A 195 26.72 -0.21 -0.73
CA PRO A 195 28.07 -0.12 -1.25
C PRO A 195 28.75 -1.48 -1.12
N ASP A 196 29.54 -1.83 -2.12
CA ASP A 196 30.32 -3.06 -2.20
C ASP A 196 31.38 -3.07 -1.10
N GLU A 197 31.91 -1.89 -0.75
CA GLU A 197 32.92 -1.69 0.28
C GLU A 197 32.64 -0.40 1.05
N VAL A 198 33.00 -0.37 2.34
CA VAL A 198 32.88 0.79 3.22
C VAL A 198 34.24 1.03 3.86
N HIS A 199 34.74 2.26 3.75
CA HIS A 199 35.99 2.67 4.42
C HIS A 199 35.70 3.74 5.45
N PHE A 200 36.20 3.57 6.67
CA PHE A 200 36.08 4.59 7.69
C PHE A 200 36.92 5.82 7.33
N SER A 201 36.46 6.99 7.78
CA SER A 201 37.08 8.27 7.46
C SER A 201 37.23 9.13 8.71
N ASP A 202 38.18 10.07 8.67
CA ASP A 202 38.33 11.06 9.74
C ASP A 202 37.54 12.36 9.46
N LYS A 203 36.88 12.46 8.30
CA LYS A 203 36.22 13.70 7.86
C LYS A 203 34.69 13.57 7.87
N LEU A 204 34.04 14.43 8.66
CA LEU A 204 32.57 14.57 8.70
C LEU A 204 31.96 14.83 7.31
N SER A 205 32.63 15.62 6.47
CA SER A 205 32.21 15.95 5.10
C SER A 205 31.92 14.69 4.26
N ASN A 206 32.66 13.61 4.48
CA ASN A 206 32.46 12.35 3.75
C ASN A 206 31.17 11.65 4.18
N ASP A 207 30.79 11.74 5.46
CA ASP A 207 29.51 11.21 5.95
C ASP A 207 28.31 12.04 5.47
N LEU A 208 28.43 13.37 5.46
CA LEU A 208 27.34 14.23 5.00
C LEU A 208 27.07 14.07 3.50
N LYS A 209 28.14 13.95 2.69
CA LYS A 209 28.03 13.79 1.23
C LYS A 209 27.29 12.53 0.80
N ARG A 210 27.38 11.44 1.57
CA ARG A 210 26.74 10.16 1.24
C ARG A 210 25.26 10.07 1.64
N ARG A 211 24.69 11.08 2.30
CA ARG A 211 23.28 11.09 2.71
C ARG A 211 22.33 11.35 1.55
N ASP A 212 21.06 11.02 1.75
CA ASP A 212 20.06 11.05 0.68
C ASP A 212 19.67 12.48 0.29
N PHE A 213 19.27 13.29 1.27
CA PHE A 213 18.74 14.64 1.06
C PHE A 213 19.47 15.69 1.90
N THR A 214 19.57 16.91 1.37
CA THR A 214 20.24 18.06 2.00
C THR A 214 19.73 18.29 3.42
N ILE A 215 18.41 18.21 3.59
CA ILE A 215 17.71 18.35 4.88
C ILE A 215 18.08 17.30 5.94
N ASN A 216 18.62 16.15 5.53
CA ASN A 216 19.11 15.10 6.42
C ASN A 216 20.64 15.09 6.53
N ALA A 217 21.33 15.97 5.79
CA ALA A 217 22.78 16.09 5.71
C ALA A 217 23.31 17.29 6.49
N ILE A 218 22.65 17.59 7.62
CA ILE A 218 23.02 18.62 8.58
C ILE A 218 23.61 17.92 9.80
N ALA A 219 24.78 18.36 10.26
CA ALA A 219 25.37 17.91 11.51
C ALA A 219 25.19 18.99 12.59
N TYR A 220 24.93 18.56 13.82
CA TYR A 220 24.78 19.45 14.98
C TYR A 220 25.69 18.99 16.11
N ASP A 221 26.55 19.89 16.57
CA ASP A 221 27.38 19.71 17.74
C ASP A 221 26.64 20.21 18.98
N VAL A 222 26.30 19.28 19.87
CA VAL A 222 25.49 19.56 21.05
C VAL A 222 26.25 20.32 22.13
N GLU A 223 27.57 20.17 22.18
CA GLU A 223 28.39 20.80 23.23
C GLU A 223 28.77 22.23 22.85
N ASP A 224 29.12 22.45 21.57
CA ASP A 224 29.49 23.77 21.07
C ASP A 224 28.29 24.58 20.56
N ASP A 225 27.10 23.98 20.49
CA ASP A 225 25.87 24.56 19.93
C ASP A 225 26.09 25.10 18.50
N THR A 226 26.76 24.30 17.66
CA THR A 226 27.11 24.68 16.28
C THR A 226 26.57 23.68 15.25
N PHE A 227 26.33 24.18 14.03
CA PHE A 227 25.87 23.36 12.91
C PHE A 227 26.92 23.31 11.81
N VAL A 228 27.09 22.13 11.23
CA VAL A 228 27.83 21.91 9.98
C VAL A 228 26.83 21.56 8.87
N ASP A 229 26.74 22.44 7.87
CA ASP A 229 25.81 22.29 6.74
C ASP A 229 26.53 22.64 5.43
N GLU A 230 27.20 21.65 4.83
CA GLU A 230 27.96 21.81 3.59
C GLU A 230 27.08 21.78 2.32
N HIS A 231 25.79 21.45 2.47
CA HIS A 231 24.89 21.14 1.35
C HIS A 231 23.65 22.04 1.28
N GLY A 232 23.53 23.03 2.17
CA GLY A 232 22.42 23.98 2.20
C GLY A 232 21.12 23.40 2.76
N GLY A 233 21.21 22.36 3.58
CA GLY A 233 20.07 21.68 4.19
C GLY A 233 19.19 22.63 5.01
N ARG A 234 19.78 23.57 5.77
CA ARG A 234 19.03 24.55 6.57
C ARG A 234 18.21 25.50 5.71
N GLU A 235 18.74 25.90 4.56
CA GLU A 235 18.01 26.75 3.60
C GLU A 235 16.85 25.97 2.96
N ASP A 236 17.08 24.71 2.60
CA ASP A 236 16.05 23.83 2.04
C ASP A 236 14.96 23.49 3.07
N LEU A 237 15.31 23.34 4.36
CA LEU A 237 14.36 23.24 5.46
C LEU A 237 13.47 24.47 5.58
N ALA A 238 14.07 25.66 5.59
CA ALA A 238 13.34 26.92 5.65
C ALA A 238 12.39 27.10 4.46
N ARG A 239 12.78 26.60 3.28
CA ARG A 239 11.95 26.60 2.06
C ARG A 239 10.95 25.44 1.98
N LYS A 240 11.01 24.45 2.87
CA LYS A 240 10.23 23.22 2.85
C LYS A 240 10.41 22.41 1.55
N ILE A 241 11.67 22.22 1.14
CA ILE A 241 12.04 21.52 -0.09
C ILE A 241 12.84 20.26 0.23
N ILE A 242 12.56 19.18 -0.49
CA ILE A 242 13.34 17.94 -0.48
C ILE A 242 14.23 17.94 -1.72
N LYS A 243 15.54 18.04 -1.49
CA LYS A 243 16.57 18.07 -2.53
C LYS A 243 17.64 17.04 -2.22
N THR A 244 18.13 16.31 -3.21
CA THR A 244 19.20 15.33 -3.02
C THR A 244 20.52 16.00 -2.67
N VAL A 245 21.37 15.33 -1.89
CA VAL A 245 22.79 15.70 -1.79
C VAL A 245 23.47 15.31 -3.10
N GLY A 246 24.11 16.26 -3.78
CA GLY A 246 24.73 16.02 -5.09
C GLY A 246 23.72 15.91 -6.24
N VAL A 247 24.09 15.18 -7.30
CA VAL A 247 23.32 15.12 -8.56
C VAL A 247 22.25 14.03 -8.49
N PRO A 248 20.94 14.35 -8.63
CA PRO A 248 19.85 13.38 -8.44
C PRO A 248 20.00 12.07 -9.22
N HIS A 249 20.41 12.13 -10.49
CA HIS A 249 20.58 10.94 -11.33
C HIS A 249 21.59 9.95 -10.76
N GLU A 250 22.77 10.42 -10.33
CA GLU A 250 23.80 9.57 -9.73
C GLU A 250 23.30 8.94 -8.42
N ARG A 251 22.62 9.75 -7.58
CA ARG A 251 22.14 9.31 -6.27
C ARG A 251 21.06 8.23 -6.35
N PHE A 252 20.23 8.24 -7.39
CA PHE A 252 19.19 7.22 -7.60
C PHE A 252 19.70 5.96 -8.30
N GLU A 253 20.80 6.06 -9.05
CA GLU A 253 21.51 4.88 -9.57
C GLU A 253 22.23 4.12 -8.46
N GLU A 254 22.77 4.83 -7.46
CA GLU A 254 23.39 4.24 -6.27
C GLU A 254 22.38 3.53 -5.35
N ASP A 255 21.29 4.21 -4.95
CA ASP A 255 20.21 3.63 -4.14
C ASP A 255 18.86 4.10 -4.64
N ALA A 256 18.21 3.24 -5.44
CA ALA A 256 16.91 3.55 -6.03
C ALA A 256 15.81 3.75 -4.97
N LEU A 257 15.96 3.21 -3.75
CA LEU A 257 14.97 3.40 -2.69
C LEU A 257 14.85 4.86 -2.25
N ARG A 258 15.90 5.67 -2.47
CA ARG A 258 15.85 7.13 -2.20
C ARG A 258 14.72 7.82 -2.93
N MET A 259 14.31 7.35 -4.11
CA MET A 259 13.16 7.90 -4.83
C MET A 259 11.86 7.75 -4.04
N LEU A 260 11.63 6.57 -3.44
CA LEU A 260 10.44 6.32 -2.63
C LEU A 260 10.54 7.05 -1.27
N ARG A 261 11.74 7.17 -0.71
CA ARG A 261 12.01 8.00 0.49
C ARG A 261 11.68 9.47 0.25
N ALA A 262 11.98 10.03 -0.93
CA ALA A 262 11.62 11.42 -1.26
C ALA A 262 10.11 11.64 -1.15
N VAL A 263 9.32 10.72 -1.72
CA VAL A 263 7.86 10.74 -1.63
C VAL A 263 7.38 10.54 -0.19
N ARG A 264 7.98 9.62 0.57
CA ARG A 264 7.67 9.43 1.99
C ARG A 264 7.90 10.70 2.80
N ILE A 265 9.07 11.31 2.69
CA ILE A 265 9.43 12.49 3.47
C ILE A 265 8.52 13.66 3.09
N SER A 266 8.16 13.78 1.80
CA SER A 266 7.17 14.76 1.33
C SER A 266 5.83 14.58 2.05
N ALA A 267 5.37 13.33 2.19
CA ALA A 267 4.14 12.99 2.89
C ALA A 267 4.20 13.24 4.41
N GLU A 268 5.33 12.93 5.05
CA GLU A 268 5.52 13.02 6.50
C GLU A 268 5.74 14.46 6.99
N LEU A 269 6.33 15.33 6.16
CA LEU A 269 6.70 16.71 6.52
C LEU A 269 5.88 17.78 5.81
N ASP A 270 5.09 17.41 4.80
CA ASP A 270 4.43 18.35 3.87
C ASP A 270 5.43 19.27 3.15
N PHE A 271 6.48 18.66 2.58
CA PHE A 271 7.51 19.38 1.83
C PHE A 271 7.36 19.11 0.34
N ALA A 272 7.72 20.09 -0.49
CA ALA A 272 7.76 19.92 -1.93
C ALA A 272 9.05 19.22 -2.36
N ILE A 273 8.99 18.38 -3.39
CA ILE A 273 10.20 17.79 -4.00
C ILE A 273 10.77 18.81 -4.99
N ASP A 274 12.08 19.07 -4.90
CA ASP A 274 12.79 19.94 -5.84
C ASP A 274 12.61 19.46 -7.30
N THR A 275 12.62 20.40 -8.25
CA THR A 275 12.39 20.11 -9.68
C THR A 275 13.44 19.17 -10.30
N GLN A 276 14.73 19.34 -9.97
CA GLN A 276 15.79 18.46 -10.48
C GLN A 276 15.70 17.09 -9.83
N THR A 277 15.39 17.07 -8.53
CA THR A 277 15.14 15.83 -7.79
C THR A 277 13.96 15.05 -8.38
N ALA A 278 12.84 15.73 -8.66
CA ALA A 278 11.65 15.13 -9.28
C ALA A 278 11.94 14.61 -10.70
N ALA A 279 12.69 15.35 -11.52
CA ALA A 279 13.12 14.90 -12.83
C ALA A 279 13.99 13.63 -12.75
N GLY A 280 14.96 13.61 -11.82
CA GLY A 280 15.78 12.44 -11.57
C GLY A 280 14.96 11.21 -11.16
N ILE A 281 13.95 11.40 -10.30
CA ILE A 281 13.02 10.33 -9.92
C ILE A 281 12.28 9.80 -11.16
N ALA A 282 11.69 10.70 -11.96
CA ALA A 282 10.89 10.31 -13.12
C ALA A 282 11.70 9.52 -14.16
N THR A 283 12.96 9.87 -14.38
CA THR A 283 13.86 9.13 -15.26
C THR A 283 14.19 7.72 -14.74
N HIS A 284 14.35 7.58 -13.43
CA HIS A 284 14.89 6.36 -12.82
C HIS A 284 13.85 5.48 -12.11
N ALA A 285 12.57 5.85 -12.08
CA ALA A 285 11.53 5.17 -11.32
C ALA A 285 11.43 3.65 -11.58
N THR A 286 11.82 3.17 -12.76
CA THR A 286 11.84 1.74 -13.09
C THR A 286 12.89 0.94 -12.32
N LEU A 287 13.94 1.61 -11.80
CA LEU A 287 14.98 0.97 -10.99
C LEU A 287 14.43 0.40 -9.68
N LEU A 288 13.29 0.90 -9.18
CA LEU A 288 12.62 0.37 -7.99
C LEU A 288 12.25 -1.11 -8.11
N LYS A 289 12.09 -1.64 -9.33
CA LYS A 289 11.84 -3.08 -9.57
C LYS A 289 12.99 -3.98 -9.14
N GLN A 290 14.18 -3.41 -8.95
CA GLN A 290 15.38 -4.13 -8.49
C GLN A 290 15.51 -4.12 -6.97
N ILE A 291 14.67 -3.35 -6.26
CA ILE A 291 14.67 -3.28 -4.80
C ILE A 291 13.79 -4.39 -4.24
N SER A 292 14.20 -4.96 -3.10
CA SER A 292 13.43 -5.99 -2.42
C SER A 292 12.05 -5.48 -2.00
N GLN A 293 11.06 -6.36 -2.09
CA GLN A 293 9.66 -6.00 -1.86
C GLN A 293 9.41 -5.57 -0.41
N GLU A 294 10.14 -6.12 0.56
CA GLU A 294 10.07 -5.72 1.97
C GLU A 294 10.48 -4.26 2.18
N ARG A 295 11.52 -3.79 1.48
CA ARG A 295 11.96 -2.38 1.61
C ARG A 295 10.95 -1.43 0.96
N ILE A 296 10.40 -1.82 -0.18
CA ILE A 296 9.32 -1.07 -0.82
C ILE A 296 8.09 -1.03 0.09
N ARG A 297 7.72 -2.16 0.68
CA ARG A 297 6.64 -2.28 1.67
C ARG A 297 6.87 -1.36 2.85
N ASP A 298 8.05 -1.34 3.45
CA ASP A 298 8.32 -0.55 4.66
C ASP A 298 8.21 0.95 4.38
N GLU A 299 8.72 1.44 3.25
CA GLU A 299 8.54 2.83 2.82
C GLU A 299 7.07 3.14 2.48
N LEU A 300 6.36 2.22 1.81
CA LEU A 300 4.95 2.36 1.49
C LEU A 300 4.10 2.43 2.77
N ILE A 301 4.34 1.58 3.76
CA ILE A 301 3.64 1.62 5.06
C ILE A 301 3.79 3.00 5.68
N ARG A 302 5.00 3.57 5.68
CA ARG A 302 5.24 4.92 6.21
C ARG A 302 4.53 6.00 5.40
N ILE A 303 4.46 5.88 4.07
CA ILE A 303 3.66 6.77 3.23
C ILE A 303 2.18 6.68 3.62
N LEU A 304 1.63 5.48 3.74
CA LEU A 304 0.23 5.26 4.08
C LEU A 304 -0.11 5.75 5.49
N LEU A 305 0.81 5.60 6.45
CA LEU A 305 0.66 6.07 7.83
C LEU A 305 0.91 7.58 8.01
N SER A 306 1.43 8.27 7.00
CA SER A 306 1.69 9.71 7.04
C SER A 306 0.39 10.54 7.15
N PRO A 307 0.49 11.85 7.43
CA PRO A 307 -0.66 12.75 7.38
C PRO A 307 -1.18 13.02 5.96
N ARG A 308 -0.37 12.81 4.91
CA ARG A 308 -0.75 13.15 3.52
C ARG A 308 -0.53 12.02 2.51
N PRO A 309 -1.07 10.82 2.75
CA PRO A 309 -0.88 9.69 1.84
C PRO A 309 -1.48 9.92 0.45
N MET A 310 -2.60 10.63 0.33
CA MET A 310 -3.21 10.92 -0.98
C MET A 310 -2.27 11.75 -1.85
N GLN A 311 -1.72 12.83 -1.31
CA GLN A 311 -0.79 13.70 -2.04
C GLN A 311 0.47 12.93 -2.43
N ALA A 312 0.99 12.09 -1.54
CA ALA A 312 2.17 11.27 -1.77
C ALA A 312 1.96 10.26 -2.91
N LEU A 313 0.86 9.52 -2.91
CA LEU A 313 0.56 8.56 -3.97
C LEU A 313 0.24 9.25 -5.31
N TYR A 314 -0.39 10.43 -5.27
CA TYR A 314 -0.57 11.24 -6.48
C TYR A 314 0.76 11.71 -7.07
N VAL A 315 1.69 12.18 -6.23
CA VAL A 315 3.06 12.52 -6.66
C VAL A 315 3.80 11.30 -7.19
N ALA A 316 3.72 10.16 -6.49
CA ALA A 316 4.30 8.89 -6.94
C ALA A 316 3.75 8.45 -8.31
N GLN A 317 2.46 8.69 -8.58
CA GLN A 317 1.84 8.45 -9.87
C GLN A 317 2.47 9.32 -10.96
N LYS A 318 2.58 10.63 -10.72
CA LYS A 318 3.16 11.58 -11.68
C LYS A 318 4.63 11.34 -11.96
N LEU A 319 5.37 10.86 -10.97
CA LEU A 319 6.79 10.52 -11.08
C LEU A 319 7.04 9.09 -11.62
N GLY A 320 5.99 8.34 -11.97
CA GLY A 320 6.13 6.99 -12.52
C GLY A 320 6.50 5.90 -11.49
N ILE A 321 6.57 6.23 -10.21
CA ILE A 321 6.88 5.29 -9.13
C ILE A 321 5.80 4.21 -8.99
N LEU A 322 4.52 4.59 -9.07
CA LEU A 322 3.42 3.63 -8.87
C LEU A 322 3.47 2.47 -9.88
N SER A 323 3.89 2.72 -11.12
CA SER A 323 4.05 1.69 -12.15
C SER A 323 5.10 0.62 -11.80
N SER A 324 5.99 0.90 -10.85
CA SER A 324 7.01 -0.03 -10.37
C SER A 324 6.67 -0.66 -9.03
N VAL A 325 5.75 -0.06 -8.25
CA VAL A 325 5.44 -0.47 -6.87
C VAL A 325 4.09 -1.18 -6.78
N ILE A 326 3.01 -0.58 -7.30
CA ILE A 326 1.66 -1.18 -7.36
C ILE A 326 1.07 -0.85 -8.74
N PRO A 327 1.48 -1.55 -9.81
CA PRO A 327 1.03 -1.26 -11.17
C PRO A 327 -0.49 -1.43 -11.34
N GLU A 328 -1.14 -2.27 -10.53
CA GLU A 328 -2.59 -2.48 -10.56
C GLU A 328 -3.38 -1.18 -10.29
N LEU A 329 -2.85 -0.26 -9.48
CA LEU A 329 -3.48 1.05 -9.23
C LEU A 329 -3.51 1.93 -10.48
N MET A 330 -2.59 1.72 -11.43
CA MET A 330 -2.57 2.49 -12.69
C MET A 330 -3.79 2.17 -13.57
N ALA A 331 -4.33 0.95 -13.48
CA ALA A 331 -5.51 0.54 -14.24
C ALA A 331 -6.81 1.25 -13.78
N ALA A 332 -6.79 1.87 -12.60
CA ALA A 332 -7.92 2.62 -12.06
C ALA A 332 -8.01 4.08 -12.55
N ILE A 333 -6.95 4.60 -13.18
CA ILE A 333 -6.88 5.99 -13.63
C ILE A 333 -7.79 6.22 -14.83
N GLY A 334 -8.63 7.26 -14.78
CA GLY A 334 -9.55 7.61 -15.86
C GLY A 334 -10.73 6.65 -16.02
N ILE A 335 -10.95 5.76 -15.05
CA ILE A 335 -12.12 4.90 -15.03
C ILE A 335 -13.26 5.63 -14.32
N ASP A 336 -14.19 6.15 -15.12
CA ASP A 336 -15.42 6.75 -14.61
C ASP A 336 -16.20 5.75 -13.75
N GLN A 337 -16.69 6.22 -12.61
CA GLN A 337 -17.57 5.47 -11.74
C GLN A 337 -19.04 5.77 -12.07
N ASN A 338 -19.91 4.80 -11.81
CA ASN A 338 -21.35 4.98 -12.01
C ASN A 338 -21.96 5.85 -10.90
N GLN A 339 -23.22 6.27 -11.09
CA GLN A 339 -23.94 7.11 -10.13
C GLN A 339 -23.28 8.48 -9.87
N ALA A 340 -23.73 9.20 -8.85
CA ALA A 340 -23.21 10.53 -8.48
C ALA A 340 -21.84 10.47 -7.77
N HIS A 341 -20.90 9.71 -8.32
CA HIS A 341 -19.49 9.77 -7.96
C HIS A 341 -18.86 10.98 -8.65
N SER A 342 -18.07 11.74 -7.90
CA SER A 342 -17.45 12.96 -8.42
C SER A 342 -16.06 12.73 -9.05
N TYR A 343 -15.51 11.52 -8.92
CA TYR A 343 -14.11 11.22 -9.19
C TYR A 343 -13.96 9.86 -9.90
N ASP A 344 -12.83 9.65 -10.58
CA ASP A 344 -12.46 8.34 -11.12
C ASP A 344 -12.11 7.35 -9.99
N VAL A 345 -11.97 6.06 -10.33
CA VAL A 345 -11.66 5.01 -9.34
C VAL A 345 -10.37 5.32 -8.56
N PHE A 346 -9.34 5.85 -9.23
CA PHE A 346 -8.06 6.14 -8.57
C PHE A 346 -8.17 7.27 -7.55
N GLU A 347 -8.72 8.42 -7.93
CA GLU A 347 -8.91 9.56 -7.04
C GLU A 347 -9.90 9.23 -5.90
N HIS A 348 -10.93 8.44 -6.18
CA HIS A 348 -11.84 7.90 -5.16
C HIS A 348 -11.08 7.10 -4.09
N SER A 349 -10.26 6.12 -4.49
CA SER A 349 -9.43 5.33 -3.59
C SER A 349 -8.45 6.19 -2.77
N LEU A 350 -7.82 7.19 -3.40
CA LEU A 350 -6.91 8.09 -2.70
C LEU A 350 -7.63 8.93 -1.64
N ARG A 351 -8.84 9.42 -1.94
CA ARG A 351 -9.66 10.19 -0.98
C ARG A 351 -10.15 9.32 0.17
N ALA A 352 -10.56 8.08 -0.10
CA ALA A 352 -10.92 7.11 0.93
C ALA A 352 -9.71 6.84 1.86
N LEU A 353 -8.52 6.66 1.29
CA LEU A 353 -7.27 6.51 2.05
C LEU A 353 -6.95 7.77 2.89
N GLN A 354 -7.08 8.97 2.32
CA GLN A 354 -6.85 10.21 3.07
C GLN A 354 -7.81 10.33 4.24
N HIS A 355 -9.09 9.95 4.06
CA HIS A 355 -10.05 9.98 5.14
C HIS A 355 -9.66 9.05 6.30
N ALA A 356 -9.19 7.83 5.99
CA ALA A 356 -8.66 6.93 7.01
C ALA A 356 -7.45 7.52 7.74
N ALA A 357 -6.60 8.26 7.03
CA ALA A 357 -5.45 8.95 7.63
C ALA A 357 -5.87 10.10 8.55
N ASP A 358 -6.84 10.92 8.14
CA ASP A 358 -7.37 12.04 8.92
C ASP A 358 -8.02 11.56 10.23
N LYS A 359 -8.60 10.35 10.23
CA LYS A 359 -9.17 9.70 11.43
C LYS A 359 -8.15 8.93 12.26
N ASN A 360 -6.88 8.91 11.82
CA ASN A 360 -5.80 8.13 12.42
C ASN A 360 -6.15 6.64 12.59
N TRP A 361 -6.81 6.05 11.58
CA TRP A 361 -7.15 4.64 11.57
C TRP A 361 -5.95 3.76 11.19
N SER A 362 -6.08 2.46 11.49
CA SER A 362 -5.04 1.45 11.36
C SER A 362 -4.55 1.27 9.92
N LEU A 363 -3.38 0.65 9.78
CA LEU A 363 -2.80 0.33 8.49
C LEU A 363 -3.74 -0.55 7.64
N GLU A 364 -4.44 -1.49 8.26
CA GLU A 364 -5.38 -2.40 7.61
C GLU A 364 -6.54 -1.62 6.98
N ILE A 365 -7.10 -0.63 7.67
CA ILE A 365 -8.16 0.23 7.13
C ILE A 365 -7.62 1.09 5.98
N ARG A 366 -6.40 1.62 6.11
CA ARG A 366 -5.76 2.45 5.06
C ARG A 366 -5.48 1.64 3.80
N LEU A 367 -4.96 0.42 3.95
CA LEU A 367 -4.75 -0.52 2.84
C LEU A 367 -6.08 -0.93 2.19
N ALA A 368 -7.10 -1.26 2.99
CA ALA A 368 -8.42 -1.59 2.48
C ALA A 368 -9.04 -0.40 1.75
N ALA A 369 -8.97 0.81 2.30
CA ALA A 369 -9.50 2.02 1.65
C ALA A 369 -8.82 2.31 0.30
N LEU A 370 -7.49 2.12 0.20
CA LEU A 370 -6.77 2.28 -1.06
C LEU A 370 -7.18 1.22 -2.11
N LEU A 371 -7.40 -0.03 -1.69
CA LEU A 371 -7.53 -1.17 -2.59
C LEU A 371 -8.96 -1.70 -2.77
N HIS A 372 -9.97 -1.21 -2.04
CA HIS A 372 -11.32 -1.81 -2.03
C HIS A 372 -11.96 -1.88 -3.43
N ASP A 373 -11.71 -0.86 -4.24
CA ASP A 373 -12.25 -0.72 -5.59
C ASP A 373 -11.28 -1.16 -6.70
N ILE A 374 -10.14 -1.78 -6.35
CA ILE A 374 -9.12 -2.19 -7.33
C ILE A 374 -9.65 -3.19 -8.38
N GLY A 375 -10.77 -3.87 -8.07
CA GLY A 375 -11.45 -4.77 -8.99
C GLY A 375 -12.34 -4.10 -10.03
N LYS A 376 -12.67 -2.81 -9.89
CA LYS A 376 -13.59 -2.10 -10.80
C LYS A 376 -13.09 -2.10 -12.26
N PRO A 377 -11.81 -1.80 -12.57
CA PRO A 377 -11.33 -1.84 -13.95
C PRO A 377 -11.55 -3.19 -14.63
N ALA A 378 -11.33 -4.29 -13.90
CA ALA A 378 -11.46 -5.66 -14.42
C ALA A 378 -12.93 -6.14 -14.52
N THR A 379 -13.87 -5.44 -13.88
CA THR A 379 -15.29 -5.82 -13.82
C THR A 379 -16.22 -4.81 -14.49
N ARG A 380 -15.65 -3.79 -15.13
CA ARG A 380 -16.39 -2.70 -15.79
C ARG A 380 -17.15 -3.23 -16.99
N LEU A 381 -18.47 -3.14 -16.95
CA LEU A 381 -19.36 -3.57 -18.02
C LEU A 381 -20.45 -2.54 -18.32
N TRP A 382 -20.68 -2.26 -19.60
CA TRP A 382 -21.82 -1.45 -20.01
C TRP A 382 -23.12 -2.22 -19.82
N SER A 383 -24.13 -1.55 -19.24
CA SER A 383 -25.49 -2.06 -19.10
C SER A 383 -26.43 -1.21 -19.96
N ASP A 384 -27.00 -1.81 -20.99
CA ASP A 384 -27.97 -1.14 -21.86
C ASP A 384 -29.25 -0.75 -21.10
N ASP A 385 -29.67 -1.58 -20.14
CA ASP A 385 -30.84 -1.33 -19.30
C ASP A 385 -30.68 -0.09 -18.41
N LYS A 386 -29.50 0.06 -17.79
CA LYS A 386 -29.19 1.18 -16.89
C LYS A 386 -28.63 2.39 -17.64
N LYS A 387 -28.24 2.22 -18.90
CA LYS A 387 -27.50 3.19 -19.71
C LYS A 387 -26.27 3.74 -18.96
N ASP A 388 -25.60 2.87 -18.21
CA ASP A 388 -24.47 3.22 -17.34
C ASP A 388 -23.53 2.01 -17.17
N TRP A 389 -22.33 2.27 -16.67
CA TRP A 389 -21.35 1.25 -16.31
C TRP A 389 -21.77 0.50 -15.03
N THR A 390 -21.48 -0.79 -15.00
CA THR A 390 -21.70 -1.68 -13.86
C THR A 390 -20.41 -2.36 -13.48
N PHE A 391 -20.29 -2.71 -12.20
CA PHE A 391 -19.08 -3.28 -11.59
C PHE A 391 -19.46 -4.48 -10.71
N HIS A 392 -20.28 -5.38 -11.25
CA HIS A 392 -20.79 -6.52 -10.49
C HIS A 392 -19.63 -7.44 -10.07
N GLY A 393 -19.56 -7.76 -8.76
CA GLY A 393 -18.52 -8.63 -8.19
C GLY A 393 -17.13 -8.00 -8.08
N HIS A 394 -17.00 -6.67 -8.20
CA HIS A 394 -15.70 -5.99 -8.06
C HIS A 394 -15.07 -6.20 -6.68
N GLU A 395 -15.87 -6.40 -5.63
CA GLU A 395 -15.39 -6.74 -4.29
C GLU A 395 -14.77 -8.15 -4.22
N VAL A 396 -15.22 -9.07 -5.07
CA VAL A 396 -14.66 -10.43 -5.19
C VAL A 396 -13.33 -10.39 -5.92
N VAL A 397 -13.34 -9.76 -7.11
CA VAL A 397 -12.17 -9.66 -7.97
C VAL A 397 -11.11 -8.77 -7.31
N GLY A 398 -11.54 -7.67 -6.71
CA GLY A 398 -10.71 -6.75 -5.94
C GLY A 398 -10.04 -7.43 -4.76
N ALA A 399 -10.76 -8.27 -3.99
CA ALA A 399 -10.17 -9.09 -2.94
C ALA A 399 -9.05 -10.03 -3.46
N LYS A 400 -9.24 -10.64 -4.64
CA LYS A 400 -8.21 -11.50 -5.26
C LYS A 400 -6.98 -10.69 -5.71
N ILE A 401 -7.19 -9.55 -6.36
CA ILE A 401 -6.13 -8.64 -6.81
C ILE A 401 -5.36 -8.08 -5.61
N ALA A 402 -6.05 -7.57 -4.59
CA ALA A 402 -5.44 -7.04 -3.38
C ALA A 402 -4.60 -8.12 -2.66
N ARG A 403 -5.07 -9.36 -2.61
CA ARG A 403 -4.30 -10.46 -1.99
C ARG A 403 -2.98 -10.69 -2.71
N LYS A 404 -2.99 -10.68 -4.03
CA LYS A 404 -1.78 -10.78 -4.85
C LYS A 404 -0.83 -9.61 -4.57
N ILE A 405 -1.32 -8.36 -4.61
CA ILE A 405 -0.51 -7.16 -4.34
C ILE A 405 0.19 -7.27 -2.98
N LEU A 406 -0.55 -7.60 -1.91
CA LEU A 406 0.02 -7.64 -0.57
C LEU A 406 0.97 -8.83 -0.36
N ASN A 407 0.72 -9.97 -1.01
CA ASN A 407 1.65 -11.10 -1.04
C ASN A 407 2.95 -10.75 -1.76
N ASP A 408 2.85 -10.08 -2.92
CA ASP A 408 4.00 -9.64 -3.72
C ASP A 408 4.85 -8.65 -2.89
N LEU A 409 4.20 -7.74 -2.16
CA LEU A 409 4.82 -6.80 -1.20
C LEU A 409 5.26 -7.45 0.13
N ARG A 410 5.08 -8.77 0.30
CA ARG A 410 5.50 -9.52 1.50
C ARG A 410 4.86 -9.02 2.81
N PHE A 411 3.61 -8.59 2.80
CA PHE A 411 2.90 -8.26 4.04
C PHE A 411 2.70 -9.50 4.92
N PRO A 412 2.63 -9.34 6.26
CA PRO A 412 2.28 -10.44 7.16
C PRO A 412 0.91 -11.02 6.82
N LYS A 413 0.77 -12.34 6.93
CA LYS A 413 -0.47 -13.07 6.56
C LYS A 413 -1.71 -12.52 7.27
N GLU A 414 -1.59 -12.21 8.56
CA GLU A 414 -2.68 -11.65 9.36
C GLU A 414 -3.20 -10.33 8.78
N THR A 415 -2.30 -9.38 8.49
CA THR A 415 -2.63 -8.11 7.81
C THR A 415 -3.33 -8.36 6.47
N ILE A 416 -2.82 -9.30 5.67
CA ILE A 416 -3.43 -9.65 4.38
C ILE A 416 -4.86 -10.15 4.61
N ASP A 417 -5.06 -11.13 5.49
CA ASP A 417 -6.36 -11.73 5.72
C ASP A 417 -7.39 -10.72 6.24
N THR A 418 -7.00 -9.81 7.14
CA THR A 418 -7.86 -8.70 7.59
C THR A 418 -8.21 -7.76 6.44
N VAL A 419 -7.22 -7.27 5.68
CA VAL A 419 -7.48 -6.35 4.55
C VAL A 419 -8.41 -7.01 3.51
N ILE A 420 -8.20 -8.29 3.19
CA ILE A 420 -9.04 -8.99 2.23
C ILE A 420 -10.47 -9.17 2.73
N LYS A 421 -10.68 -9.44 4.03
CA LYS A 421 -12.03 -9.46 4.60
C LYS A 421 -12.71 -8.09 4.47
N LEU A 422 -12.02 -7.01 4.81
CA LEU A 422 -12.57 -5.65 4.70
C LEU A 422 -12.97 -5.30 3.26
N ILE A 423 -12.11 -5.59 2.29
CA ILE A 423 -12.40 -5.40 0.86
C ILE A 423 -13.55 -6.31 0.42
N ARG A 424 -13.55 -7.58 0.81
CA ARG A 424 -14.56 -8.54 0.33
C ARG A 424 -15.97 -8.21 0.80
N TRP A 425 -16.11 -7.61 1.97
CA TRP A 425 -17.40 -7.36 2.62
C TRP A 425 -17.79 -5.88 2.63
N HIS A 426 -17.03 -5.02 1.93
CA HIS A 426 -17.26 -3.58 1.92
C HIS A 426 -18.63 -3.16 1.37
N MET A 427 -19.20 -3.98 0.48
CA MET A 427 -20.48 -3.74 -0.21
C MET A 427 -21.70 -4.28 0.56
N PHE A 428 -21.74 -4.15 1.88
CA PHE A 428 -22.88 -4.64 2.66
C PHE A 428 -24.17 -3.82 2.41
N PHE A 429 -25.28 -4.55 2.32
CA PHE A 429 -26.60 -3.96 2.16
C PHE A 429 -27.05 -3.31 3.47
N SER A 430 -27.45 -2.04 3.40
CA SER A 430 -27.77 -1.23 4.59
C SER A 430 -29.10 -0.50 4.50
N ASP A 431 -29.99 -0.86 3.57
CA ASP A 431 -31.28 -0.19 3.45
C ASP A 431 -32.14 -0.41 4.71
N PRO A 432 -32.47 0.65 5.49
CA PRO A 432 -33.11 0.51 6.80
C PRO A 432 -34.43 -0.24 6.78
N ASP A 433 -35.16 -0.16 5.66
CA ASP A 433 -36.50 -0.74 5.52
C ASP A 433 -36.47 -2.20 5.08
N LYS A 434 -35.30 -2.71 4.65
CA LYS A 434 -35.15 -4.06 4.06
C LYS A 434 -34.10 -4.91 4.75
N VAL A 435 -33.13 -4.31 5.42
CA VAL A 435 -32.05 -5.04 6.11
C VAL A 435 -32.62 -5.74 7.35
N THR A 436 -32.27 -7.02 7.54
CA THR A 436 -32.70 -7.83 8.69
C THR A 436 -31.54 -8.06 9.65
N LEU A 437 -31.84 -8.28 10.95
CA LEU A 437 -30.81 -8.62 11.94
C LEU A 437 -30.08 -9.91 11.62
N SER A 438 -30.76 -10.88 10.98
CA SER A 438 -30.12 -12.10 10.49
C SER A 438 -29.06 -11.82 9.43
N ALA A 439 -29.34 -10.93 8.47
CA ALA A 439 -28.35 -10.52 7.47
C ALA A 439 -27.14 -9.81 8.14
N VAL A 440 -27.39 -8.97 9.14
CA VAL A 440 -26.33 -8.30 9.91
C VAL A 440 -25.46 -9.32 10.65
N ARG A 441 -26.06 -10.30 11.34
CA ARG A 441 -25.32 -11.38 12.03
C ARG A 441 -24.45 -12.17 11.07
N ARG A 442 -24.95 -12.51 9.87
CA ARG A 442 -24.14 -13.16 8.83
C ARG A 442 -22.95 -12.29 8.38
N VAL A 443 -23.11 -10.98 8.25
CA VAL A 443 -21.98 -10.08 7.96
C VAL A 443 -20.95 -10.12 9.10
N ILE A 444 -21.40 -10.07 10.36
CA ILE A 444 -20.52 -10.18 11.53
C ILE A 444 -19.77 -11.53 11.53
N THR A 445 -20.46 -12.64 11.31
CA THR A 445 -19.84 -13.98 11.26
C THR A 445 -18.77 -14.09 10.18
N ASN A 446 -19.03 -13.52 9.00
CA ASN A 446 -18.09 -13.60 7.88
C ASN A 446 -16.87 -12.68 8.04
N VAL A 447 -17.05 -11.55 8.69
CA VAL A 447 -16.00 -10.53 8.87
C VAL A 447 -15.18 -10.82 10.15
N GLY A 448 -15.83 -11.37 11.17
CA GLY A 448 -15.29 -11.47 12.53
C GLY A 448 -15.80 -10.32 13.40
N THR A 449 -16.10 -10.62 14.67
CA THR A 449 -16.53 -9.63 15.66
C THR A 449 -15.43 -8.61 15.93
N GLU A 450 -14.17 -9.04 15.82
CA GLU A 450 -12.97 -8.21 15.97
C GLU A 450 -12.80 -7.18 14.84
N HIS A 451 -13.36 -7.43 13.64
CA HIS A 451 -13.17 -6.59 12.46
C HIS A 451 -14.43 -5.84 12.02
N ILE A 452 -15.60 -6.08 12.64
CA ILE A 452 -16.84 -5.43 12.21
C ILE A 452 -16.77 -3.91 12.29
N LYS A 453 -16.11 -3.37 13.32
CA LYS A 453 -15.92 -1.92 13.46
C LYS A 453 -15.04 -1.35 12.34
N ASP A 454 -13.99 -2.07 11.96
CA ASP A 454 -13.10 -1.68 10.86
C ASP A 454 -13.83 -1.72 9.51
N LEU A 455 -14.75 -2.67 9.32
CA LEU A 455 -15.62 -2.70 8.14
C LEU A 455 -16.54 -1.48 8.07
N LEU A 456 -17.13 -1.10 9.21
CA LEU A 456 -17.97 0.11 9.30
C LEU A 456 -17.14 1.37 9.01
N ASN A 457 -15.92 1.46 9.55
CA ASN A 457 -14.99 2.56 9.28
C ASN A 457 -14.60 2.62 7.80
N MET A 458 -14.30 1.48 7.18
CA MET A 458 -13.99 1.42 5.76
C MET A 458 -15.20 1.87 4.91
N ARG A 459 -16.45 1.56 5.30
CA ARG A 459 -17.65 2.07 4.60
C ARG A 459 -17.79 3.60 4.70
N ILE A 460 -17.30 4.20 5.80
CA ILE A 460 -17.20 5.66 5.93
C ILE A 460 -16.17 6.19 4.93
N CYS A 461 -14.98 5.56 4.83
CA CYS A 461 -13.95 5.94 3.86
C CYS A 461 -14.45 5.94 2.42
N ASP A 462 -15.02 4.81 1.97
CA ASP A 462 -15.64 4.66 0.64
C ASP A 462 -16.62 5.81 0.38
N ARG A 463 -17.57 6.03 1.30
CA ARG A 463 -18.55 7.10 1.18
C ARG A 463 -17.92 8.50 1.05
N VAL A 464 -16.95 8.84 1.88
CA VAL A 464 -16.27 10.15 1.80
C VAL A 464 -15.48 10.27 0.50
N GLY A 465 -14.85 9.18 0.06
CA GLY A 465 -14.16 9.06 -1.22
C GLY A 465 -15.03 9.40 -2.42
N THR A 466 -16.35 9.20 -2.35
CA THR A 466 -17.29 9.59 -3.43
C THR A 466 -17.56 11.10 -3.53
N GLY A 467 -17.09 11.90 -2.58
CA GLY A 467 -17.34 13.36 -2.50
C GLY A 467 -18.57 13.75 -1.67
N ARG A 468 -19.14 12.81 -0.91
CA ARG A 468 -20.30 13.07 -0.06
C ARG A 468 -19.88 13.75 1.25
N PRO A 469 -20.52 14.86 1.65
CA PRO A 469 -20.08 15.64 2.81
C PRO A 469 -20.40 14.98 4.15
N LYS A 470 -21.38 14.06 4.20
CA LYS A 470 -21.83 13.42 5.45
C LYS A 470 -21.28 12.01 5.55
N GLU A 471 -20.28 11.85 6.42
CA GLU A 471 -19.62 10.58 6.76
C GLU A 471 -20.61 9.49 7.17
N GLN A 472 -21.53 9.82 8.09
CA GLN A 472 -22.49 8.88 8.66
C GLN A 472 -23.94 9.31 8.36
N PRO A 473 -24.50 8.91 7.20
CA PRO A 473 -25.91 9.14 6.90
C PRO A 473 -26.80 8.34 7.86
N PHE A 474 -28.08 8.71 7.95
CA PHE A 474 -29.05 7.99 8.80
C PHE A 474 -29.04 6.48 8.52
N ARG A 475 -28.99 6.10 7.24
CA ARG A 475 -28.85 4.72 6.78
C ARG A 475 -27.71 3.96 7.46
N LEU A 476 -26.51 4.53 7.47
CA LEU A 476 -25.34 3.89 8.08
C LEU A 476 -25.45 3.83 9.60
N ARG A 477 -25.96 4.90 10.25
CA ARG A 477 -26.16 4.90 11.71
C ARG A 477 -27.19 3.86 12.16
N LYS A 478 -28.25 3.67 11.38
CA LYS A 478 -29.24 2.61 11.65
C LYS A 478 -28.59 1.23 11.53
N TYR A 479 -27.78 1.00 10.49
CA TYR A 479 -27.03 -0.24 10.36
C TYR A 479 -26.04 -0.47 11.52
N MET A 480 -25.31 0.57 11.96
CA MET A 480 -24.43 0.50 13.13
C MET A 480 -25.21 0.08 14.39
N SER A 481 -26.38 0.68 14.63
CA SER A 481 -27.25 0.28 15.75
C SER A 481 -27.71 -1.18 15.66
N MET A 482 -27.96 -1.69 14.44
CA MET A 482 -28.31 -3.10 14.24
C MET A 482 -27.10 -4.03 14.45
N VAL A 483 -25.89 -3.57 14.15
CA VAL A 483 -24.66 -4.30 14.49
C VAL A 483 -24.52 -4.40 16.01
N ASP A 484 -24.71 -3.31 16.75
CA ASP A 484 -24.64 -3.31 18.22
C ASP A 484 -25.69 -4.26 18.86
N GLU A 485 -26.88 -4.35 18.24
CA GLU A 485 -27.92 -5.30 18.63
C GLU A 485 -27.51 -6.74 18.32
N ALA A 486 -27.08 -7.01 17.08
CA ALA A 486 -26.68 -8.33 16.60
C ALA A 486 -25.45 -8.90 17.32
N LEU A 487 -24.55 -8.05 17.84
CA LEU A 487 -23.39 -8.49 18.63
C LEU A 487 -23.76 -9.09 19.99
N ARG A 488 -25.00 -8.92 20.46
CA ARG A 488 -25.52 -9.57 21.68
C ARG A 488 -25.94 -11.02 21.41
N ASP A 489 -26.21 -11.34 20.16
CA ASP A 489 -26.63 -12.66 19.72
C ASP A 489 -25.43 -13.56 19.42
N PRO A 490 -25.63 -14.89 19.35
CA PRO A 490 -24.58 -15.81 18.93
C PRO A 490 -24.24 -15.60 17.44
N VAL A 491 -23.01 -15.20 17.17
CA VAL A 491 -22.50 -14.90 15.82
C VAL A 491 -21.28 -15.75 15.42
N SER A 492 -20.88 -16.68 16.29
CA SER A 492 -19.80 -17.63 16.01
C SER A 492 -20.09 -18.99 16.64
N VAL A 493 -19.43 -20.03 16.13
CA VAL A 493 -19.55 -21.40 16.68
C VAL A 493 -19.20 -21.44 18.17
N ALA A 494 -18.23 -20.65 18.60
CA ALA A 494 -17.81 -20.57 20.00
C ALA A 494 -18.88 -19.99 20.94
N MET A 495 -19.90 -19.30 20.40
CA MET A 495 -21.01 -18.74 21.18
C MET A 495 -22.22 -19.68 21.26
N LEU A 496 -22.18 -20.84 20.60
CA LEU A 496 -23.22 -21.85 20.74
C LEU A 496 -23.22 -22.44 22.16
N LYS A 497 -24.39 -22.82 22.68
CA LYS A 497 -24.53 -23.42 24.01
C LYS A 497 -23.98 -24.84 24.11
N ILE A 498 -23.71 -25.47 22.96
CA ILE A 498 -22.98 -26.74 22.88
C ILE A 498 -21.70 -26.53 22.07
N GLY A 499 -20.65 -27.27 22.43
CA GLY A 499 -19.38 -27.29 21.71
C GLY A 499 -19.01 -28.71 21.27
N GLY A 500 -17.89 -28.84 20.55
CA GLY A 500 -17.42 -30.13 20.06
C GLY A 500 -17.14 -31.14 21.18
N SER A 501 -16.56 -30.71 22.29
CA SER A 501 -16.30 -31.59 23.45
C SER A 501 -17.61 -32.15 24.03
N HIS A 502 -18.63 -31.30 24.19
CA HIS A 502 -19.94 -31.71 24.67
C HIS A 502 -20.56 -32.78 23.77
N ILE A 503 -20.56 -32.55 22.44
CA ILE A 503 -21.08 -33.51 21.44
C ILE A 503 -20.42 -34.89 21.57
N ILE A 504 -19.11 -34.92 21.85
CA ILE A 504 -18.35 -36.17 22.04
C ILE A 504 -18.71 -36.82 23.38
N GLU A 505 -18.74 -36.05 24.46
CA GLU A 505 -19.01 -36.52 25.83
C GLU A 505 -20.41 -37.14 25.95
N VAL A 506 -21.42 -36.51 25.35
CA VAL A 506 -22.80 -37.02 25.33
C VAL A 506 -23.05 -38.09 24.25
N GLY A 507 -22.00 -38.49 23.51
CA GLY A 507 -22.04 -39.60 22.56
C GLY A 507 -22.85 -39.32 21.28
N LEU A 508 -23.03 -38.05 20.91
CA LEU A 508 -23.84 -37.65 19.75
C LEU A 508 -23.11 -37.81 18.41
N GLU A 509 -21.78 -37.67 18.40
CA GLU A 509 -20.94 -37.88 17.23
C GLU A 509 -19.50 -38.20 17.63
N LYS A 510 -18.77 -38.92 16.79
CA LYS A 510 -17.34 -39.22 17.03
C LYS A 510 -16.46 -38.02 16.68
N ALA A 511 -15.28 -37.94 17.32
CA ALA A 511 -14.28 -36.95 16.97
C ALA A 511 -13.93 -37.01 15.47
N GLY A 512 -14.11 -35.89 14.77
CA GLY A 512 -13.89 -35.82 13.32
C GLY A 512 -14.47 -34.55 12.68
N PRO A 513 -14.30 -34.39 11.35
CA PRO A 513 -14.76 -33.20 10.61
C PRO A 513 -16.28 -32.99 10.67
N ARG A 514 -17.06 -34.07 10.87
CA ARG A 514 -18.53 -34.03 11.01
C ARG A 514 -18.99 -33.08 12.11
N ILE A 515 -18.28 -33.01 13.24
CA ILE A 515 -18.60 -32.09 14.34
C ILE A 515 -18.54 -30.63 13.85
N GLY A 516 -17.53 -30.29 13.04
CA GLY A 516 -17.41 -28.95 12.47
C GLY A 516 -18.59 -28.61 11.56
N TRP A 517 -18.98 -29.55 10.68
CA TRP A 517 -20.14 -29.37 9.79
C TRP A 517 -21.44 -29.19 10.58
N ILE A 518 -21.67 -29.99 11.63
CA ILE A 518 -22.84 -29.85 12.51
C ILE A 518 -22.84 -28.49 13.18
N LEU A 519 -21.74 -28.10 13.84
CA LEU A 519 -21.67 -26.82 14.55
C LEU A 519 -21.89 -25.62 13.62
N HIS A 520 -21.40 -25.68 12.37
CA HIS A 520 -21.66 -24.64 11.39
C HIS A 520 -23.11 -24.64 10.88
N ALA A 521 -23.73 -25.80 10.68
CA ALA A 521 -25.14 -25.89 10.31
C ALA A 521 -26.07 -25.38 11.42
N LEU A 522 -25.77 -25.73 12.67
CA LEU A 522 -26.46 -25.20 13.85
C LEU A 522 -26.30 -23.69 13.97
N LEU A 523 -25.09 -23.17 13.72
CA LEU A 523 -24.86 -21.74 13.69
C LEU A 523 -25.74 -21.06 12.64
N GLU A 524 -25.88 -21.59 11.42
CA GLU A 524 -26.78 -21.00 10.41
C GLU A 524 -28.24 -20.91 10.88
N GLU A 525 -28.77 -21.94 11.55
CA GLU A 525 -30.12 -21.89 12.13
C GLU A 525 -30.22 -20.83 13.24
N VAL A 526 -29.19 -20.72 14.09
CA VAL A 526 -29.11 -19.70 15.13
C VAL A 526 -28.93 -18.30 14.54
N LEU A 527 -28.24 -18.15 13.40
CA LEU A 527 -28.08 -16.91 12.63
C LEU A 527 -29.38 -16.43 11.97
N ASP A 528 -30.40 -17.28 11.86
CA ASP A 528 -31.76 -16.87 11.52
C ASP A 528 -32.56 -16.56 12.79
N GLU A 529 -32.47 -17.45 13.78
CA GLU A 529 -33.29 -17.43 15.00
C GLU A 529 -32.41 -17.57 16.28
N PRO A 530 -31.91 -16.46 16.86
CA PRO A 530 -30.99 -16.49 18.01
C PRO A 530 -31.51 -17.27 19.21
N GLN A 531 -32.84 -17.26 19.42
CA GLN A 531 -33.52 -17.95 20.51
C GLN A 531 -33.34 -19.48 20.47
N LYS A 532 -32.93 -20.05 19.33
CA LYS A 532 -32.63 -21.49 19.19
C LYS A 532 -31.31 -21.89 19.83
N ASN A 533 -30.49 -20.94 20.30
CA ASN A 533 -29.23 -21.23 20.99
C ASN A 533 -29.48 -21.70 22.44
N THR A 534 -30.13 -22.84 22.59
CA THR A 534 -30.34 -23.54 23.87
C THR A 534 -29.74 -24.94 23.78
N SER A 535 -29.22 -25.48 24.89
CA SER A 535 -28.59 -26.80 24.89
C SER A 535 -29.56 -27.88 24.37
N ASP A 536 -30.80 -27.89 24.85
CA ASP A 536 -31.83 -28.86 24.47
C ASP A 536 -32.12 -28.86 22.95
N TYR A 537 -32.29 -27.67 22.36
CA TYR A 537 -32.56 -27.55 20.92
C TYR A 537 -31.35 -28.05 20.12
N LEU A 538 -30.16 -27.58 20.47
CA LEU A 538 -28.94 -27.88 19.73
C LEU A 538 -28.56 -29.37 19.84
N GLU A 539 -28.76 -30.01 20.98
CA GLU A 539 -28.53 -31.46 21.16
C GLU A 539 -29.48 -32.28 20.32
N LYS A 540 -30.79 -31.98 20.38
CA LYS A 540 -31.79 -32.66 19.56
C LYS A 540 -31.47 -32.50 18.07
N ARG A 541 -31.11 -31.28 17.66
CA ARG A 541 -30.79 -31.00 16.26
C ARG A 541 -29.48 -31.68 15.82
N THR A 542 -28.50 -31.78 16.71
CA THR A 542 -27.28 -32.57 16.50
C THR A 542 -27.62 -34.04 16.25
N GLN A 543 -28.50 -34.67 17.06
CA GLN A 543 -28.93 -36.06 16.86
C GLN A 543 -29.59 -36.30 15.50
N GLU A 544 -30.36 -35.33 15.01
CA GLU A 544 -30.97 -35.38 13.69
C GLU A 544 -29.91 -35.28 12.58
N MET A 545 -28.97 -34.34 12.71
CA MET A 545 -27.88 -34.12 11.75
C MET A 545 -26.86 -35.27 11.71
N SER A 546 -26.58 -35.93 12.84
CA SER A 546 -25.68 -37.10 12.90
C SER A 546 -26.18 -38.29 12.08
N LYS A 547 -27.47 -38.34 11.73
CA LYS A 547 -28.05 -39.40 10.88
C LYS A 547 -27.87 -39.13 9.38
N LEU A 548 -27.49 -37.91 9.01
CA LEU A 548 -27.24 -37.53 7.63
C LEU A 548 -25.93 -38.11 7.13
N ASN A 549 -25.88 -38.37 5.82
CA ASN A 549 -24.64 -38.78 5.17
C ASN A 549 -23.63 -37.61 5.13
N ASP A 550 -22.35 -37.92 4.85
CA ASP A 550 -21.28 -36.93 4.87
C ASP A 550 -21.47 -35.79 3.85
N GLU A 551 -22.01 -36.09 2.66
CA GLU A 551 -22.24 -35.08 1.62
C GLU A 551 -23.33 -34.09 2.01
N GLU A 552 -24.46 -34.57 2.53
CA GLU A 552 -25.58 -33.76 3.01
C GLU A 552 -25.17 -32.89 4.19
N LEU A 553 -24.46 -33.48 5.16
CA LEU A 553 -24.03 -32.78 6.36
C LEU A 553 -22.98 -31.71 6.03
N LYS A 554 -22.02 -32.04 5.17
CA LYS A 554 -21.04 -31.09 4.66
C LYS A 554 -21.75 -29.94 3.94
N LYS A 555 -22.69 -30.24 3.05
CA LYS A 555 -23.49 -29.22 2.34
C LYS A 555 -24.28 -28.32 3.29
N LEU A 556 -24.82 -28.85 4.39
CA LEU A 556 -25.49 -28.03 5.40
C LEU A 556 -24.53 -27.14 6.18
N GLY A 557 -23.38 -27.67 6.59
CA GLY A 557 -22.35 -26.92 7.31
C GLY A 557 -21.63 -25.88 6.43
N GLU A 558 -21.56 -26.13 5.13
CA GLU A 558 -20.95 -25.24 4.14
C GLU A 558 -21.99 -24.33 3.46
N ALA A 559 -23.30 -24.55 3.65
CA ALA A 559 -24.38 -23.83 2.97
C ALA A 559 -24.25 -22.30 2.99
N GLY A 560 -23.80 -21.72 4.11
CA GLY A 560 -23.56 -20.28 4.24
C GLY A 560 -22.37 -19.77 3.43
N LYS A 561 -21.33 -20.59 3.25
CA LYS A 561 -20.14 -20.31 2.43
C LYS A 561 -20.40 -20.60 0.95
N ASP A 562 -21.06 -21.71 0.66
CA ASP A 562 -21.31 -22.21 -0.70
C ASP A 562 -22.32 -21.33 -1.44
N ARG A 563 -23.43 -20.94 -0.81
CA ARG A 563 -24.40 -20.04 -1.45
C ARG A 563 -23.76 -18.75 -1.93
N LYS A 564 -22.88 -18.18 -1.11
CA LYS A 564 -22.14 -16.96 -1.47
C LYS A 564 -21.06 -17.25 -2.53
N ALA A 565 -20.26 -18.30 -2.36
CA ALA A 565 -19.25 -18.68 -3.35
C ALA A 565 -19.86 -18.98 -4.72
N GLU A 566 -21.03 -19.62 -4.77
CA GLU A 566 -21.80 -19.89 -5.99
C GLU A 566 -22.33 -18.59 -6.63
N GLU A 567 -22.90 -17.67 -5.85
CA GLU A 567 -23.30 -16.34 -6.34
C GLU A 567 -22.12 -15.56 -6.92
N ASP A 568 -20.97 -15.63 -6.24
CA ASP A 568 -19.74 -14.95 -6.63
C ASP A 568 -19.08 -15.58 -7.86
N GLU A 569 -19.06 -16.92 -7.94
CA GLU A 569 -18.60 -17.65 -9.11
C GLU A 569 -19.54 -17.48 -10.30
N ALA A 570 -20.86 -17.44 -10.08
CA ALA A 570 -21.83 -17.13 -11.12
C ALA A 570 -21.62 -15.71 -11.65
N ALA A 571 -21.37 -14.75 -10.76
CA ALA A 571 -21.00 -13.39 -11.16
C ALA A 571 -19.70 -13.39 -11.99
N ILE A 572 -18.65 -14.08 -11.55
CA ILE A 572 -17.36 -14.16 -12.27
C ILE A 572 -17.48 -14.94 -13.60
N ARG A 573 -18.22 -16.05 -13.65
CA ARG A 573 -18.46 -16.83 -14.88
C ARG A 573 -19.26 -16.02 -15.88
N GLY A 574 -20.31 -15.33 -15.45
CA GLY A 574 -21.08 -14.42 -16.31
C GLY A 574 -20.21 -13.30 -16.91
N LEU A 575 -19.22 -12.80 -16.14
CA LEU A 575 -18.22 -11.88 -16.67
C LEU A 575 -17.35 -12.53 -17.77
N ARG A 576 -16.83 -13.74 -17.53
CA ARG A 576 -15.95 -14.47 -18.47
C ARG A 576 -16.64 -14.88 -19.77
N GLU A 577 -17.84 -15.42 -19.67
CA GLU A 577 -18.64 -15.85 -20.83
C GLU A 577 -19.00 -14.68 -21.74
N LYS A 578 -19.36 -13.51 -21.17
CA LYS A 578 -19.64 -12.28 -21.93
C LYS A 578 -18.42 -11.74 -22.70
N HIS A 579 -17.21 -12.18 -22.34
CA HIS A 579 -15.96 -11.73 -22.94
C HIS A 579 -15.25 -12.79 -23.80
N HIS A 580 -15.82 -13.98 -23.98
CA HIS A 580 -15.19 -15.11 -24.68
C HIS A 580 -13.80 -15.47 -24.12
N VAL A 581 -13.57 -15.22 -22.83
CA VAL A 581 -12.33 -15.60 -22.13
C VAL A 581 -12.70 -16.73 -21.17
N SER A 582 -12.26 -17.95 -21.47
CA SER A 582 -12.49 -19.15 -20.65
C SER A 582 -11.83 -19.05 -19.27
#